data_AF-A0A372Q183-F1
#
_entry.id   AF-A0A372Q183-F1
#
_cell.length_a   1.000
_cell.length_b   1.000
_cell.length_c   1.000
_cell.angle_alpha   90.00
_cell.angle_beta   90.00
_cell.angle_gamma   90.00
#
_symmetry.space_group_name_H-M   'P 1'
#
loop_
_entity.id
_entity.type
_entity.pdbx_description
1 polymer ?
#
loop_
_entity_poly.entity_id
_entity_poly.type
_entity_poly.pdbx_seq_one_letter_code
_entity_poly.pdbx_strand_id
1 'polypeptide(L)' 'LVWWIHYLPFWNGRSLIQEDPKTVIYTDASNTGWDVSWGKLTIHGRWTLEESQLHINILELKAIQFAIMLY' A
#
# COMPACT_ATOMS: atom_id res chain seq x y z
N LEU A 1 16.74 -8.50 24.20
CA LEU A 1 15.73 -7.99 25.15
C LEU A 1 15.71 -6.46 25.26
N VAL A 2 16.87 -5.78 25.32
CA VAL A 2 16.99 -4.31 25.46
C VAL A 2 16.21 -3.52 24.41
N TRP A 3 16.25 -3.95 23.15
CA TRP A 3 15.52 -3.29 22.05
C TRP A 3 14.01 -3.19 22.35
N TRP A 4 13.39 -4.30 22.75
CA TRP A 4 11.95 -4.33 23.06
C TRP A 4 11.59 -3.39 24.21
N ILE A 5 12.38 -3.39 25.30
CA ILE A 5 12.14 -2.51 26.46
C ILE A 5 12.25 -1.04 26.06
N HIS A 6 13.23 -0.69 25.21
CA HIS A 6 13.42 0.67 24.74
C HIS A 6 12.28 1.14 23.83
N TYR A 7 11.79 0.29 22.93
CA TYR A 7 10.79 0.68 21.93
C TYR A 7 9.33 0.48 22.36
N LEU A 8 9.05 -0.32 23.40
CA LEU A 8 7.69 -0.58 23.87
C LEU A 8 6.89 0.70 24.20
N PRO A 9 7.46 1.73 24.87
CA PRO A 9 6.74 2.97 25.16
C PRO A 9 6.38 3.79 23.92
N PHE A 10 7.06 3.57 22.79
CA PHE A 10 6.79 4.26 21.51
C PHE A 10 5.75 3.54 20.65
N TRP A 11 5.25 2.39 21.12
CA TRP A 11 4.19 1.68 20.43
C TRP A 11 2.91 2.51 20.43
N ASN A 12 2.33 2.69 19.24
CA ASN A 12 1.10 3.44 19.01
C ASN A 12 -0.18 2.72 19.47
N GLY A 13 -0.07 1.65 20.26
CA GLY A 13 -1.21 0.87 20.77
C GLY A 13 -1.93 0.01 19.73
N ARG A 14 -1.42 -0.13 18.50
CA ARG A 14 -2.00 -1.06 17.51
C ARG A 14 -1.86 -2.50 17.99
N SER A 15 -2.98 -3.19 18.14
CA SER A 15 -3.03 -4.61 18.51
C SER A 15 -1.97 -5.45 17.77
N LEU A 16 -1.26 -6.29 18.53
CA LEU A 16 -0.39 -7.34 17.97
C LEU A 16 -1.19 -8.50 17.39
N ILE A 17 -2.46 -8.63 17.81
CA ILE A 17 -3.40 -9.59 17.26
C ILE A 17 -3.93 -8.99 15.97
N GLN A 18 -3.66 -9.67 14.86
CA GLN A 18 -4.17 -9.29 13.56
C GLN A 18 -5.68 -9.52 13.53
N GLU A 19 -6.44 -8.43 13.44
CA GLU A 19 -7.87 -8.48 13.16
C GLU A 19 -8.10 -8.75 11.68
N ASP A 20 -9.25 -9.33 11.35
CA ASP A 20 -9.66 -9.45 9.96
C ASP A 20 -9.78 -8.05 9.33
N PRO A 21 -9.15 -7.81 8.16
CA PRO A 21 -9.20 -6.52 7.53
C PRO A 21 -10.64 -6.19 7.11
N LYS A 22 -11.11 -4.99 7.44
CA LYS A 22 -12.43 -4.50 7.01
C LYS A 22 -12.57 -4.42 5.49
N THR A 23 -11.45 -4.25 4.79
CA THR A 23 -11.39 -4.23 3.34
C THR A 23 -10.02 -4.70 2.86
N VAL A 24 -9.98 -5.25 1.65
CA VAL A 24 -8.75 -5.65 0.97
C VAL A 24 -8.68 -4.90 -0.36
N ILE A 25 -7.50 -4.36 -0.66
CA ILE A 25 -7.18 -3.69 -1.92
C ILE A 25 -6.13 -4.55 -2.61
N TYR A 26 -6.37 -4.89 -3.87
CA TYR A 26 -5.44 -5.64 -4.70
C TYR A 26 -4.81 -4.69 -5.72
N THR A 27 -3.51 -4.80 -5.91
CA THR A 27 -2.73 -4.01 -6.85
C THR A 27 -1.89 -4.93 -7.70
N ASP A 28 -1.70 -4.54 -8.96
CA ASP A 28 -0.73 -5.14 -9.87
C ASP A 28 -0.01 -4.00 -10.59
N ALA A 29 1.26 -3.80 -10.26
CA ALA A 29 2.10 -2.81 -10.88
C ALA A 29 3.19 -3.45 -11.74
N SER A 30 3.51 -2.79 -12.85
CA SER A 30 4.68 -3.06 -13.68
C SER A 30 5.41 -1.75 -13.95
N ASN A 31 6.58 -1.78 -14.59
CA ASN A 31 7.26 -0.54 -15.01
C ASN A 31 6.48 0.22 -16.10
N THR A 32 5.43 -0.36 -16.70
CA THR A 32 4.67 0.29 -17.78
C THR A 32 3.34 0.87 -17.32
N GLY A 33 2.81 0.46 -16.17
CA GLY A 33 1.49 0.84 -15.71
C GLY A 33 1.05 0.03 -14.50
N TRP A 34 -0.20 0.26 -14.10
CA TRP A 34 -0.78 -0.27 -12.87
C TRP A 34 -2.27 -0.51 -13.00
N ASP A 35 -2.76 -1.40 -12.17
CA ASP A 35 -4.18 -1.63 -11.92
C ASP A 35 -4.43 -1.81 -10.41
N VAL A 36 -5.60 -1.39 -9.95
CA VAL A 36 -6.07 -1.57 -8.58
C VAL A 36 -7.52 -2.02 -8.58
N SER A 37 -7.80 -3.07 -7.83
CA SER A 37 -9.14 -3.56 -7.55
C SER A 37 -9.49 -3.38 -6.07
N TRP A 38 -10.59 -2.68 -5.80
CA TRP A 38 -11.13 -2.46 -4.46
C TRP A 38 -12.66 -2.63 -4.47
N GLY A 39 -13.13 -3.82 -4.11
CA GLY A 39 -14.56 -4.14 -4.11
C GLY A 39 -15.15 -4.06 -5.52
N LYS A 40 -15.91 -3.00 -5.81
CA LYS A 40 -16.46 -2.72 -7.15
C LYS A 40 -15.67 -1.66 -7.93
N LEU A 41 -14.69 -1.01 -7.29
CA LEU A 41 -13.81 -0.06 -7.94
C LEU A 41 -12.70 -0.83 -8.66
N THR A 42 -12.47 -0.49 -9.92
CA THR A 42 -11.30 -0.93 -10.67
C THR A 42 -10.76 0.26 -11.43
N ILE A 43 -9.50 0.60 -11.18
CA ILE A 43 -8.84 1.75 -11.80
C ILE A 43 -7.45 1.35 -12.25
N HIS A 44 -7.07 1.81 -13.43
CA HIS A 44 -5.79 1.51 -14.02
C HIS A 44 -5.21 2.75 -14.68
N GLY A 45 -3.90 2.71 -14.92
CA GLY A 45 -3.19 3.82 -15.55
C GLY A 45 -1.82 3.44 -16.07
N ARG A 46 -1.17 4.43 -16.65
CA ARG A 46 0.22 4.37 -17.08
C ARG A 46 1.05 5.25 -16.15
N TRP A 47 2.28 4.84 -15.92
CA TRP A 47 3.26 5.67 -15.20
C TRP A 47 3.79 6.77 -16.12
N THR A 48 4.18 7.89 -15.52
CA THR A 48 5.10 8.80 -16.21
C THR A 48 6.47 8.13 -16.40
N LEU A 49 7.32 8.75 -17.22
CA LEU A 49 8.68 8.27 -17.39
C LEU A 49 9.44 8.29 -16.05
N GLU A 50 9.30 9.34 -15.23
CA GLU A 50 9.96 9.39 -13.93
C GLU A 50 9.42 8.32 -12.97
N GLU A 51 8.11 8.13 -12.95
CA GLU A 51 7.47 7.13 -12.09
C GLU A 51 7.92 5.72 -12.44
N SER A 52 8.00 5.38 -13.73
CA SER A 52 8.39 4.05 -14.21
C SER A 52 9.77 3.56 -13.73
N GLN A 53 10.62 4.48 -13.27
CA GLN A 53 11.95 4.19 -12.74
C GLN A 53 11.98 3.90 -11.23
N LEU A 54 10.84 4.07 -10.55
CA LEU A 54 10.72 3.77 -9.12
C LEU A 54 10.75 2.25 -8.89
N HIS A 55 11.18 1.85 -7.70
CA HIS A 55 11.16 0.44 -7.29
C HIS A 55 9.73 -0.10 -7.30
N ILE A 56 9.54 -1.37 -7.67
CA ILE A 56 8.22 -1.99 -7.84
C ILE A 56 7.32 -1.82 -6.60
N ASN A 57 7.86 -2.02 -5.39
CA ASN A 57 7.10 -1.80 -4.15
C ASN A 57 6.59 -0.35 -3.98
N ILE A 58 7.29 0.65 -4.51
CA ILE A 58 6.83 2.05 -4.49
C ILE A 58 5.68 2.22 -5.48
N LEU A 59 5.78 1.60 -6.66
CA LEU A 59 4.74 1.61 -7.68
C LEU A 59 3.44 0.97 -7.17
N GLU A 60 3.53 -0.18 -6.51
CA GLU A 60 2.38 -0.86 -5.87
C GLU A 60 1.69 0.04 -4.83
N LEU A 61 2.47 0.66 -3.94
CA LEU A 61 1.93 1.57 -2.92
C LEU A 61 1.31 2.84 -3.52
N LYS A 62 1.88 3.34 -4.62
CA LYS A 62 1.37 4.51 -5.32
C LYS A 62 0.07 4.23 -6.06
N ALA A 63 -0.05 3.05 -6.68
CA ALA A 63 -1.31 2.60 -7.27
C ALA A 63 -2.42 2.55 -6.19
N ILE A 64 -2.12 1.95 -5.03
CA ILE A 64 -3.05 1.94 -3.88
C ILE A 64 -3.42 3.37 -3.44
N GLN A 65 -2.45 4.29 -3.38
CA GLN A 65 -2.70 5.69 -3.02
C GLN A 65 -3.72 6.34 -3.97
N PHE A 66 -3.63 6.09 -5.27
CA PHE A 66 -4.60 6.63 -6.24
C PHE A 66 -6.01 6.10 -6.00
N ALA A 67 -6.18 4.82 -5.69
CA ALA A 67 -7.48 4.26 -5.36
C ALA A 67 -8.11 4.88 -4.12
N ILE A 68 -7.30 5.17 -3.10
CA ILE A 68 -7.75 5.81 -1.86
C ILE A 68 -8.10 7.28 -2.07
N MET A 69 -7.38 8.00 -2.95
CA MET A 69 -7.67 9.42 -3.22
C MET A 69 -8.91 9.63 -4.11
N LEU A 70 -9.31 8.62 -4.89
CA LEU A 70 -10.49 8.66 -5.76
C LEU A 70 -11.81 8.27 -5.06
N TYR A 71 -11.72 7.53 -3.96
CA TYR A 71 -12.86 7.01 -3.19
C TYR A 71 -13.31 8.00 -2.10
#